data_AF-F7XB12-F1
#
_entry.id   AF-F7XB12-F1
#
_cell.length_a   1.000
_cell.length_b   1.000
_cell.length_c   1.000
_cell.angle_alpha   90.00
_cell.angle_beta   90.00
_cell.angle_gamma   90.00
#
_symmetry.space_group_name_H-M   'P 1'
#
loop_
_entity.id
_entity.type
_entity.pdbx_description
1 polymer ?
#
loop_
_entity_poly.entity_id
_entity_poly.type
_entity_poly.pdbx_seq_one_letter_code
_entity_poly.pdbx_strand_id
1 'polypeptide(L)'
;MVSSRVNLSHAAEPTFAILQGMCRNTKDPLQQGYCTGFIEAIAIRIARDGKNCAFLQDYIDHANADLALSDLIADLNPAEYSEKAFDAVEKFFYNKGCS
;
A
#
# COMPACT_ATOMS: atom_id res chain seq x y z
N MET A 1 -2.46 -3.19 33.59
CA MET A 1 -3.08 -3.29 32.24
C MET A 1 -3.23 -1.88 31.70
N VAL A 2 -2.30 -1.43 30.86
CA VAL A 2 -2.42 -0.12 30.19
C VAL A 2 -3.26 -0.35 28.94
N SER A 3 -4.54 0.02 29.00
CA SER A 3 -5.40 0.08 27.82
C SER A 3 -5.04 1.35 27.04
N SER A 4 -4.04 1.25 26.17
CA SER A 4 -3.79 2.28 25.17
C SER A 4 -4.92 2.21 24.15
N ARG A 5 -5.98 2.99 24.37
CA ARG A 5 -6.98 3.30 23.35
C ARG A 5 -6.26 4.09 22.27
N VAL A 6 -5.77 3.40 21.25
CA VAL A 6 -5.35 4.02 20.00
C VAL A 6 -6.59 4.72 19.47
N ASN A 7 -6.58 6.04 19.48
CA ASN A 7 -7.64 6.85 18.91
C ASN A 7 -7.51 6.77 17.38
N LEU A 8 -8.02 5.67 16.81
CA LEU A 8 -7.95 5.32 15.38
C LEU A 8 -8.68 6.32 14.46
N SER A 9 -9.32 7.35 15.02
CA SER A 9 -10.16 8.31 14.30
C SER A 9 -9.40 9.50 13.68
N HIS A 10 -8.10 9.65 13.95
CA HIS A 10 -7.27 10.78 13.47
C HIS A 10 -5.84 10.35 13.12
N ALA A 11 -5.64 9.14 12.61
CA ALA A 11 -4.37 8.85 11.94
C ALA A 11 -4.35 9.70 10.66
N ALA A 12 -3.66 10.84 10.70
CA ALA A 12 -3.36 11.61 9.50
C ALA A 12 -2.74 10.67 8.47
N GLU A 13 -3.16 10.78 7.22
CA GLU A 13 -2.57 10.03 6.12
C GLU A 13 -1.04 10.20 6.16
N PRO A 14 -0.26 9.11 6.14
CA PRO A 14 1.19 9.22 6.11
C PRO A 14 1.61 9.88 4.80
N THR A 15 2.77 10.56 4.81
CA THR A 15 3.41 10.89 3.54
C THR A 15 3.87 9.60 2.86
N PHE A 16 4.02 9.65 1.54
CA PHE A 16 4.48 8.50 0.77
C PHE A 16 5.86 8.02 1.26
N ALA A 17 6.78 8.94 1.59
CA ALA A 17 8.09 8.60 2.14
C ALA A 17 7.99 7.85 3.49
N ILE A 18 7.05 8.23 4.35
CA ILE A 18 6.79 7.52 5.62
C ILE A 18 6.25 6.12 5.34
N LEU A 19 5.27 5.99 4.44
CA LEU A 19 4.71 4.71 4.05
C LEU A 19 5.82 3.79 3.49
N GLN A 20 6.67 4.27 2.59
CA GLN A 20 7.81 3.51 2.07
C GLN A 20 8.78 3.07 3.18
N GLY A 21 9.06 3.95 4.15
CA GLY A 21 9.86 3.61 5.32
C GLY A 21 9.27 2.43 6.10
N MET A 22 7.95 2.43 6.30
CA MET A 22 7.23 1.34 6.95
C MET A 22 7.32 0.04 6.14
N CYS A 23 7.16 0.11 4.81
CA CYS A 23 7.29 -1.03 3.90
C CYS A 23 8.70 -1.63 3.86
N ARG A 24 9.75 -0.83 4.11
CA ARG A 24 11.14 -1.32 4.19
C ARG A 24 11.49 -1.89 5.56
N ASN A 25 10.73 -1.56 6.61
CA ASN A 25 11.08 -1.90 7.98
C ASN A 25 10.62 -3.31 8.36
N THR A 26 11.22 -4.34 7.75
CA THR A 26 10.88 -5.76 7.99
C THR A 26 11.11 -6.23 9.43
N LYS A 27 11.80 -5.42 10.24
CA LYS A 27 12.07 -5.70 11.66
C LYS A 27 10.93 -5.26 12.59
N ASP A 28 10.00 -4.43 12.10
CA ASP A 28 8.83 -3.98 12.85
C ASP A 28 7.54 -4.52 12.19
N PRO A 29 6.96 -5.61 12.71
CA PRO A 29 5.74 -6.21 12.17
C PRO A 29 4.54 -5.27 12.15
N LEU A 30 4.47 -4.28 13.06
CA LEU A 30 3.37 -3.33 13.08
C LEU A 30 3.47 -2.35 11.92
N GLN A 31 4.68 -1.88 11.61
CA GLN A 31 4.91 -1.02 10.45
C GLN A 31 4.72 -1.78 9.13
N GLN A 32 5.20 -3.01 9.05
CA GLN A 32 4.95 -3.89 7.89
C GLN A 32 3.46 -4.16 7.69
N GLY A 33 2.76 -4.52 8.75
CA GLY A 33 1.31 -4.76 8.71
C GLY A 33 0.53 -3.51 8.30
N TYR A 34 0.94 -2.34 8.81
CA TYR A 34 0.34 -1.06 8.40
C TYR A 34 0.56 -0.78 6.91
N CYS A 35 1.80 -0.89 6.41
CA CYS A 35 2.10 -0.69 4.98
C CYS A 35 1.28 -1.64 4.10
N THR A 36 1.33 -2.94 4.42
CA THR A 36 0.63 -3.99 3.65
C THR A 36 -0.87 -3.71 3.62
N GLY A 37 -1.50 -3.49 4.78
CA GLY A 37 -2.93 -3.22 4.84
C GLY A 37 -3.34 -1.92 4.14
N PHE A 38 -2.50 -0.88 4.17
CA PHE A 38 -2.74 0.37 3.44
C PHE A 38 -2.77 0.13 1.92
N ILE A 39 -1.78 -0.58 1.39
CA ILE A 39 -1.67 -0.87 -0.04
C ILE A 39 -2.80 -1.80 -0.50
N GLU A 40 -3.09 -2.85 0.27
CA GLU A 40 -4.16 -3.81 -0.05
C GLU A 40 -5.54 -3.17 -0.02
N ALA A 41 -5.80 -2.24 0.90
CA ALA A 41 -7.07 -1.52 0.93
C ALA A 41 -7.30 -0.70 -0.36
N ILE A 42 -6.26 -0.07 -0.88
CA ILE A 42 -6.31 0.69 -2.15
C ILE A 42 -6.45 -0.28 -3.33
N ALA A 43 -5.68 -1.37 -3.34
CA ALA A 43 -5.79 -2.42 -4.35
C ALA A 43 -7.23 -2.98 -4.44
N ILE A 44 -7.85 -3.30 -3.31
CA ILE A 44 -9.22 -3.81 -3.23
C ILE A 44 -10.22 -2.75 -3.72
N ARG A 45 -10.03 -1.47 -3.38
CA ARG A 45 -10.87 -0.38 -3.90
C ARG A 45 -10.79 -0.31 -5.43
N ILE A 46 -9.58 -0.26 -5.99
CA ILE A 46 -9.35 -0.21 -7.43
C ILE A 46 -9.93 -1.45 -8.13
N ALA A 47 -9.74 -2.64 -7.56
CA ALA A 47 -10.29 -3.88 -8.11
C ALA A 47 -11.83 -3.92 -8.09
N ARG A 48 -12.48 -3.25 -7.14
CA ARG A 48 -13.95 -3.12 -7.09
C ARG A 48 -14.47 -2.12 -8.11
N ASP A 49 -13.74 -1.02 -8.31
CA ASP A 49 -14.13 0.07 -9.19
C ASP A 49 -13.81 -0.26 -10.68
N GLY A 50 -12.77 -1.05 -10.95
CA GLY A 50 -12.27 -1.35 -12.28
C GLY A 50 -12.38 -2.83 -12.69
N LYS A 51 -13.01 -3.11 -13.84
CA LYS A 51 -13.10 -4.48 -14.41
C LYS A 51 -11.81 -4.96 -15.09
N ASN A 52 -10.83 -4.09 -15.34
CA ASN A 52 -9.69 -4.36 -16.22
C ASN A 52 -8.34 -4.00 -15.56
N CYS A 53 -8.00 -4.59 -14.41
CA CYS A 53 -6.61 -4.56 -13.94
C CYS A 53 -6.00 -5.96 -13.93
N ALA A 54 -5.31 -6.34 -15.02
CA ALA A 54 -4.64 -7.63 -15.14
C ALA A 54 -3.57 -7.82 -14.06
N PHE A 55 -2.87 -6.75 -13.67
CA PHE A 55 -1.89 -6.80 -12.58
C PHE A 55 -2.52 -7.18 -11.23
N LEU A 56 -3.67 -6.59 -10.88
CA LEU A 56 -4.38 -6.92 -9.64
C LEU A 56 -5.03 -8.31 -9.71
N GLN A 57 -5.57 -8.71 -10.88
CA GLN A 57 -6.07 -10.06 -11.08
C GLN A 57 -4.95 -11.09 -10.88
N ASP A 58 -3.78 -10.86 -11.47
CA ASP A 58 -2.61 -11.72 -11.30
C ASP A 58 -2.15 -11.79 -9.83
N TYR A 59 -2.17 -10.67 -9.11
CA TYR A 59 -1.89 -10.65 -7.66
C TYR A 59 -2.91 -11.45 -6.84
N ILE A 60 -4.20 -11.39 -7.18
CA ILE A 60 -5.27 -12.13 -6.50
C ILE A 60 -5.17 -13.63 -6.80
N ASP A 61 -5.04 -13.98 -8.08
CA ASP A 61 -4.97 -15.36 -8.55
C ASP A 61 -3.70 -16.05 -8.04
N HIS A 62 -2.63 -15.26 -7.86
CA HIS A 62 -1.37 -15.71 -7.31
C HIS A 62 -1.05 -15.04 -5.97
N ALA A 63 -2.00 -15.02 -5.02
CA ALA A 63 -1.83 -14.42 -3.69
C ALA A 63 -0.66 -14.99 -2.84
N ASN A 64 0.06 -16.01 -3.36
CA ASN A 64 1.29 -16.57 -2.79
C ASN A 64 2.48 -16.54 -3.77
N ALA A 65 2.37 -15.91 -4.94
CA ALA A 65 3.52 -15.69 -5.82
C ALA A 65 4.47 -14.68 -5.18
N ASP A 66 5.73 -14.74 -5.58
CA ASP A 66 6.89 -14.04 -5.01
C ASP A 66 6.85 -12.49 -5.08
N LEU A 67 5.66 -11.88 -5.16
CA LEU A 67 5.40 -10.48 -5.39
C LEU A 67 4.63 -9.87 -4.21
N ALA A 68 5.35 -9.40 -3.19
CA ALA A 68 4.76 -8.58 -2.15
C ALA A 68 4.56 -7.14 -2.67
N LEU A 69 3.32 -6.64 -2.71
CA LEU A 69 3.04 -5.26 -3.12
C LEU A 69 3.79 -4.24 -2.24
N SER A 70 4.01 -4.56 -0.97
CA SER A 70 4.81 -3.77 -0.03
C SER A 70 6.26 -3.60 -0.51
N ASP A 71 6.87 -4.65 -1.05
CA ASP A 71 8.24 -4.60 -1.59
C ASP A 71 8.30 -3.72 -2.85
N LEU A 72 7.31 -3.84 -3.74
CA LEU A 72 7.23 -2.99 -4.92
C LEU A 72 7.10 -1.51 -4.57
N ILE A 73 6.25 -1.17 -3.60
CA ILE A 73 6.08 0.21 -3.12
C ILE A 73 7.35 0.69 -2.41
N ALA A 74 8.01 -0.17 -1.64
CA ALA A 74 9.28 0.13 -0.98
C ALA A 74 10.39 0.49 -1.98
N ASP A 75 10.37 -0.02 -3.22
CA ASP A 75 11.43 0.22 -4.21
C ASP A 75 11.16 1.42 -5.13
N LEU A 76 10.00 2.07 -5.02
CA LEU A 76 9.67 3.23 -5.86
C LEU A 76 10.56 4.45 -5.56
N ASN A 77 10.84 5.24 -6.59
CA ASN A 77 11.48 6.54 -6.45
C ASN A 77 10.46 7.57 -5.92
N PRO A 78 10.56 8.08 -4.68
CA PRO A 78 9.56 8.99 -4.12
C PRO A 78 9.42 10.31 -4.90
N ALA A 79 10.43 10.74 -5.67
CA ALA A 79 10.35 11.96 -6.47
C ALA A 79 9.34 11.88 -7.63
N GLU A 80 8.94 10.67 -8.03
CA GLU A 80 7.98 10.43 -9.11
C GLU A 80 6.54 10.34 -8.61
N TYR A 81 6.32 10.37 -7.30
CA TYR A 81 5.04 10.11 -6.66
C TYR A 81 4.59 11.30 -5.81
N SER A 82 3.28 11.37 -5.52
CA SER A 82 2.70 12.42 -4.68
C SER A 82 3.32 12.37 -3.28
N GLU A 83 3.34 13.52 -2.59
CA GLU A 83 3.69 13.56 -1.17
C GLU A 83 2.70 12.74 -0.32
N LYS A 84 1.45 12.67 -0.76
CA LYS A 84 0.38 11.88 -0.13
C LYS A 84 0.49 10.40 -0.49
N ALA A 85 0.48 9.54 0.52
CA ALA A 85 0.61 8.10 0.34
C ALA A 85 -0.52 7.48 -0.49
N PHE A 86 -1.76 7.93 -0.31
CA PHE A 86 -2.92 7.45 -1.05
C PHE A 86 -2.76 7.72 -2.53
N ASP A 87 -2.55 8.99 -2.91
CA ASP A 87 -2.39 9.41 -4.31
C ASP A 87 -1.19 8.71 -4.96
N ALA A 88 -0.11 8.50 -4.21
CA ALA A 88 1.08 7.80 -4.69
C ALA A 88 0.80 6.31 -4.97
N VAL A 89 0.14 5.61 -4.06
CA VAL A 89 -0.21 4.19 -4.23
C VAL A 89 -1.26 4.04 -5.35
N GLU A 90 -2.23 4.95 -5.45
CA GLU A 90 -3.20 4.95 -6.54
C GLU A 90 -2.51 5.13 -7.90
N LYS A 91 -1.58 6.10 -8.00
CA LYS A 91 -0.75 6.30 -9.19
C LYS A 91 0.10 5.07 -9.53
N PHE A 92 0.63 4.35 -8.55
CA PHE A 92 1.36 3.11 -8.79
C PHE A 92 0.48 2.09 -9.53
N PHE A 93 -0.75 1.86 -9.06
CA PHE A 93 -1.67 0.94 -9.72
C PHE A 93 -2.11 1.44 -11.11
N TYR A 94 -2.33 2.74 -11.28
CA TYR A 94 -2.61 3.32 -12.60
C TYR A 94 -1.44 3.14 -13.58
N ASN A 95 -0.19 3.29 -13.11
CA ASN A 95 1.00 3.02 -13.91
C ASN A 95 1.14 1.53 -14.28
N LYS A 96 0.52 0.62 -13.51
CA LYS A 96 0.39 -0.80 -13.83
C LYS A 96 -0.80 -1.13 -14.74
N GLY A 97 -1.51 -0.11 -15.22
CA GLY A 97 -2.63 -0.26 -16.14
C GLY A 97 -3.96 -0.56 -15.47
N CYS A 98 -4.09 -0.38 -14.14
CA CYS A 98 -5.40 -0.34 -13.51
C CYS A 98 -6.14 0.96 -13.89
N SER A 99 -7.47 0.92 -14.00
CA SER A 99 -8.32 2.07 -14.29
C SER A 99 -9.71 1.89 -13.72
#